data_AF-A0A1I0R2X6-F1
#
_entry.id   AF-A0A1I0R2X6-F1
#
_cell.length_a   1.000
_cell.length_b   1.000
_cell.length_c   1.000
_cell.angle_alpha   90.00
_cell.angle_beta   90.00
_cell.angle_gamma   90.00
#
_symmetry.space_group_name_H-M   'P 1'
#
loop_
_entity.id
_entity.type
_entity.pdbx_description
1 polymer ?
#
loop_
_entity_poly.entity_id
_entity_poly.type
_entity_poly.pdbx_seq_one_letter_code
_entity_poly.pdbx_strand_id
1 'polypeptide(L)'
;MMDEWFRNKIWSAEIKTAFFNKLQHAEHNMQVTALQIQGDILSGSKDEETQQAGIELLQMLITGYPDEIYIIAIVQGMLGDYYYQRSDFENAETYLQSAVDFHRKFKRIGVIRREDLLLAETILLRKLTDRLEEALQLVIDYPDTEGSLSEDHEQHYYYELLAHLYYQLGRKTEAANYAHKAIEIAQNIELDFMLGKPAAIEKCYQQLPDLQQITKY
;
A
#
# COMPACT_ATOMS: atom_id res chain seq x y z
N MET A 1 33.03 -13.17 -2.94
CA MET A 1 31.80 -12.52 -3.41
C MET A 1 30.72 -13.57 -3.35
N MET A 2 29.69 -13.39 -2.52
CA MET A 2 28.50 -14.24 -2.56
C MET A 2 27.81 -13.96 -3.89
N ASP A 3 27.62 -14.99 -4.72
CA ASP A 3 26.94 -14.91 -6.00
C ASP A 3 25.46 -14.57 -5.73
N GLU A 4 25.06 -13.29 -5.90
CA GLU A 4 23.70 -12.81 -5.61
C GLU A 4 22.72 -13.19 -6.73
N TRP A 5 22.54 -14.49 -6.95
CA TRP A 5 21.72 -15.07 -8.03
C TRP A 5 20.21 -14.74 -7.95
N PHE A 6 19.77 -14.08 -6.88
CA PHE A 6 18.38 -13.72 -6.56
C PHE A 6 18.13 -12.19 -6.58
N ARG A 7 18.98 -11.41 -7.26
CA ARG A 7 18.83 -9.95 -7.39
C ARG A 7 18.76 -9.47 -8.84
N ASN A 8 18.19 -10.27 -9.73
CA ASN A 8 18.10 -9.93 -11.14
C ASN A 8 17.06 -8.83 -11.36
N LYS A 9 17.37 -7.83 -12.18
CA LYS A 9 16.44 -6.73 -12.54
C LYS A 9 15.60 -7.01 -13.78
N ILE A 10 15.91 -8.10 -14.49
CA ILE A 10 15.22 -8.57 -15.68
C ILE A 10 14.84 -10.04 -15.46
N TRP A 11 13.80 -10.51 -16.14
CA TRP A 11 13.25 -11.84 -15.90
C TRP A 11 13.06 -12.68 -17.17
N SER A 12 14.17 -13.00 -17.83
CA SER A 12 14.14 -13.90 -19.00
C SER A 12 13.89 -15.36 -18.60
N ALA A 13 13.54 -16.19 -19.58
CA ALA A 13 13.34 -17.63 -19.37
C ALA A 13 14.58 -18.33 -18.81
N GLU A 14 15.77 -17.92 -19.24
CA GLU A 14 17.05 -18.45 -18.74
C GLU A 14 17.28 -18.07 -17.27
N ILE A 15 17.03 -16.81 -16.91
CA ILE A 15 17.17 -16.32 -15.53
C ILE A 15 16.16 -17.03 -14.62
N LYS A 16 14.90 -17.11 -15.04
CA LYS A 16 13.84 -17.84 -14.32
C LYS A 16 14.26 -19.29 -14.06
N THR A 17 14.74 -19.99 -15.09
CA THR A 17 15.19 -21.38 -14.97
C THR A 17 16.37 -21.52 -14.01
N ALA A 18 17.39 -20.66 -14.15
CA ALA A 18 18.56 -20.68 -13.26
C ALA A 18 18.19 -20.37 -11.81
N PHE A 19 17.29 -19.41 -11.58
CA PHE A 19 16.79 -19.04 -10.27
C PHE A 19 16.10 -20.22 -9.59
N PHE A 20 15.12 -20.85 -10.25
CA PHE A 20 14.39 -21.96 -9.63
C PHE A 20 15.25 -23.21 -9.43
N ASN A 21 16.20 -23.48 -10.32
CA ASN A 21 17.17 -24.55 -10.13
C ASN A 21 18.02 -24.33 -8.87
N LYS A 22 18.49 -23.10 -8.62
CA LYS A 22 19.23 -22.78 -7.38
C LYS A 22 18.32 -22.80 -6.16
N LEU A 23 17.11 -22.26 -6.27
CA LEU A 23 16.12 -22.20 -5.19
C LEU A 23 15.79 -23.60 -4.66
N GLN A 24 15.58 -24.57 -5.54
CA GLN A 24 15.25 -25.96 -5.16
C GLN A 24 16.29 -26.61 -4.25
N HIS A 25 17.57 -26.22 -4.39
CA HIS A 25 18.68 -26.79 -3.63
C HIS A 25 19.10 -25.91 -2.45
N ALA A 26 18.46 -24.74 -2.26
CA ALA A 26 18.77 -23.84 -1.17
C ALA A 26 18.08 -24.29 0.13
N GLU A 27 18.72 -24.00 1.27
CA GLU A 27 18.11 -24.16 2.59
C GLU A 27 16.85 -23.29 2.73
N HIS A 28 15.91 -23.71 3.58
CA HIS A 28 14.61 -23.03 3.79
C HIS A 28 14.73 -21.50 3.94
N ASN A 29 15.56 -21.02 4.88
CA ASN A 29 15.73 -19.58 5.11
C ASN A 29 16.25 -18.83 3.87
N MET A 30 17.10 -19.47 3.07
CA MET A 30 17.61 -18.90 1.83
C MET A 30 16.53 -18.90 0.74
N GLN A 31 15.66 -19.91 0.69
CA GLN A 31 14.55 -19.94 -0.26
C GLN A 31 13.60 -18.76 -0.04
N VAL A 32 13.19 -18.57 1.22
CA VAL A 32 12.31 -17.46 1.63
C VAL A 32 12.96 -16.12 1.30
N THR A 33 14.23 -15.93 1.69
CA THR A 33 14.97 -14.68 1.44
C THR A 33 15.13 -14.39 -0.06
N ALA A 34 15.48 -15.41 -0.86
CA ALA A 34 15.67 -15.27 -2.30
C ALA A 34 14.37 -14.91 -3.01
N LEU A 35 13.26 -15.57 -2.67
CA LEU A 35 11.94 -15.24 -3.21
C LEU A 35 11.52 -13.82 -2.82
N GLN A 36 11.75 -13.40 -1.58
CA GLN A 36 11.35 -12.07 -1.11
C GLN A 36 12.12 -10.99 -1.86
N ILE A 37 13.44 -11.09 -1.89
CA ILE A 37 14.30 -10.08 -2.53
C ILE A 37 14.06 -10.05 -4.04
N GLN A 38 13.98 -11.22 -4.69
CA GLN A 38 13.76 -11.27 -6.13
C GLN A 38 12.35 -10.77 -6.49
N GLY A 39 11.32 -11.14 -5.72
CA GLY A 39 9.95 -10.67 -5.90
C GLY A 39 9.84 -9.16 -5.75
N ASP A 40 10.44 -8.59 -4.70
CA ASP A 40 10.49 -7.14 -4.45
C ASP A 40 11.12 -6.39 -5.63
N ILE A 41 12.34 -6.78 -6.01
CA ILE A 41 13.08 -6.14 -7.12
C ILE A 41 12.26 -6.15 -8.42
N LEU A 42 11.65 -7.28 -8.76
CA LEU A 42 10.91 -7.40 -10.02
C LEU A 42 9.57 -6.66 -9.96
N SER A 43 8.89 -6.65 -8.82
CA SER A 43 7.60 -5.98 -8.64
C SER A 43 7.68 -4.46 -8.86
N GLY A 44 8.85 -3.86 -8.59
CA GLY A 44 9.15 -2.46 -8.89
C GLY A 44 9.50 -2.17 -10.36
N SER A 45 9.50 -3.17 -11.25
CA SER A 45 9.82 -2.98 -12.66
C SER A 45 8.74 -2.16 -13.39
N LYS A 46 9.18 -1.38 -14.39
CA LYS A 46 8.27 -0.70 -15.35
C LYS A 46 7.81 -1.62 -16.48
N ASP A 47 8.52 -2.72 -16.69
CA ASP A 47 8.14 -3.75 -17.66
C ASP A 47 7.08 -4.65 -17.03
N GLU A 48 5.89 -4.70 -17.64
CA GLU A 48 4.72 -5.38 -17.06
C GLU A 48 4.93 -6.88 -16.87
N GLU A 49 5.61 -7.55 -17.81
CA GLU A 49 5.90 -8.99 -17.69
C GLU A 49 6.85 -9.27 -16.53
N THR A 50 7.92 -8.48 -16.42
CA THR A 50 8.87 -8.56 -15.31
C THR A 50 8.19 -8.24 -13.98
N GLN A 51 7.36 -7.20 -13.94
CA GLN A 51 6.57 -6.84 -12.76
C GLN A 51 5.66 -7.99 -12.33
N GLN A 52 4.90 -8.55 -13.28
CA GLN A 52 3.99 -9.67 -13.01
C GLN A 52 4.73 -10.89 -12.47
N ALA A 53 5.92 -11.19 -12.99
CA ALA A 53 6.76 -12.24 -12.44
C ALA A 53 7.19 -11.97 -10.99
N GLY A 54 7.47 -10.72 -10.63
CA GLY A 54 7.71 -10.33 -9.24
C GLY A 54 6.51 -10.64 -8.33
N ILE A 55 5.31 -10.29 -8.79
CA ILE A 55 4.05 -10.58 -8.09
C ILE A 55 3.84 -12.08 -7.90
N GLU A 56 4.12 -12.90 -8.93
CA GLU A 56 4.06 -14.36 -8.83
C GLU A 56 5.02 -14.93 -7.76
N LEU A 57 6.25 -14.43 -7.70
CA LEU A 57 7.23 -14.85 -6.67
C LEU A 57 6.79 -14.48 -5.26
N LEU A 58 6.20 -13.30 -5.09
CA LEU A 58 5.62 -12.85 -3.83
C LEU A 58 4.42 -13.71 -3.41
N GLN A 59 3.54 -14.08 -4.34
CA GLN A 59 2.42 -15.00 -4.08
C GLN A 59 2.89 -16.42 -3.73
N MET A 60 4.00 -16.87 -4.33
CA MET A 60 4.65 -18.13 -3.97
C MET A 60 5.13 -18.14 -2.51
N LEU A 61 5.56 -16.99 -1.96
CA LEU A 61 5.92 -16.91 -0.54
C LEU A 61 4.74 -17.19 0.37
N ILE A 62 3.60 -16.54 0.09
CA ILE A 62 2.38 -16.68 0.91
C ILE A 62 1.91 -18.13 0.94
N THR A 63 1.93 -18.80 -0.21
CA THR A 63 1.41 -20.17 -0.35
C THR A 63 2.41 -21.25 0.07
N GLY A 64 3.71 -21.04 -0.21
CA GLY A 64 4.75 -22.03 0.05
C GLY A 64 5.33 -22.00 1.46
N TYR A 65 5.22 -20.87 2.17
CA TYR A 65 5.88 -20.67 3.46
C TYR A 65 4.95 -20.04 4.50
N PRO A 66 3.76 -20.62 4.77
CA PRO A 66 2.72 -20.02 5.62
C PRO A 66 3.15 -19.72 7.07
N ASP A 67 4.21 -20.38 7.55
CA ASP A 67 4.75 -20.19 8.90
C ASP A 67 5.66 -18.96 9.02
N GLU A 68 6.08 -18.36 7.90
CA GLU A 68 6.92 -17.15 7.85
C GLU A 68 6.09 -15.87 8.08
N ILE A 69 5.30 -15.85 9.16
CA ILE A 69 4.21 -14.89 9.40
C ILE A 69 4.63 -13.42 9.26
N TYR A 70 5.86 -13.05 9.65
CA TYR A 70 6.36 -11.68 9.53
C TYR A 70 6.66 -11.30 8.08
N ILE A 71 7.21 -12.24 7.31
CA ILE A 71 7.54 -12.04 5.89
C ILE A 71 6.25 -12.01 5.09
N ILE A 72 5.30 -12.91 5.39
CA ILE A 72 3.98 -12.89 4.77
C ILE A 72 3.29 -11.55 4.96
N ALA A 73 3.30 -10.98 6.17
CA ALA A 73 2.70 -9.66 6.40
C ALA A 73 3.37 -8.54 5.59
N ILE A 74 4.70 -8.58 5.39
CA ILE A 74 5.40 -7.66 4.47
C ILE A 74 4.88 -7.84 3.05
N VAL A 75 4.86 -9.09 2.58
CA VAL A 75 4.47 -9.42 1.22
C VAL A 75 3.01 -9.07 0.94
N GLN A 76 2.12 -9.28 1.91
CA GLN A 76 0.73 -8.86 1.84
C GLN A 76 0.60 -7.34 1.69
N GLY A 77 1.37 -6.53 2.44
CA GLY A 77 1.41 -5.08 2.24
C GLY A 77 1.84 -4.69 0.82
N MET A 78 2.90 -5.33 0.30
CA MET A 78 3.40 -5.08 -1.05
C MET A 78 2.39 -5.45 -2.15
N LEU A 79 1.72 -6.61 -2.03
CA LEU A 79 0.68 -7.03 -2.95
C LEU A 79 -0.54 -6.09 -2.86
N GLY A 80 -0.89 -5.68 -1.65
CA GLY A 80 -1.96 -4.71 -1.38
C GLY A 80 -1.74 -3.40 -2.13
N ASP A 81 -0.56 -2.80 -1.98
CA ASP A 81 -0.17 -1.57 -2.71
C ASP A 81 -0.16 -1.80 -4.23
N TYR A 82 0.41 -2.91 -4.70
CA TYR A 82 0.40 -3.25 -6.13
C TYR A 82 -1.00 -3.27 -6.74
N TYR A 83 -1.95 -3.96 -6.11
CA TYR A 83 -3.33 -4.03 -6.61
C TYR A 83 -4.06 -2.70 -6.44
N TYR A 84 -3.80 -1.98 -5.35
CA TYR A 84 -4.34 -0.64 -5.12
C TYR A 84 -3.94 0.31 -6.26
N GLN A 85 -2.67 0.38 -6.63
CA GLN A 85 -2.17 1.26 -7.70
C GLN A 85 -2.84 1.00 -9.06
N ARG A 86 -3.37 -0.22 -9.28
CA ARG A 86 -4.10 -0.63 -10.48
C ARG A 86 -5.62 -0.48 -10.35
N SER A 87 -6.10 0.09 -9.25
CA SER A 87 -7.52 0.18 -8.88
C SER A 87 -8.24 -1.18 -8.79
N ASP A 88 -7.48 -2.26 -8.58
CA ASP A 88 -8.03 -3.58 -8.25
C ASP A 88 -8.30 -3.64 -6.75
N PHE A 89 -9.34 -2.91 -6.34
CA PHE A 89 -9.63 -2.69 -4.93
C PHE A 89 -10.09 -3.94 -4.19
N GLU A 90 -10.58 -4.97 -4.89
CA GLU A 90 -10.99 -6.22 -4.27
C GLU A 90 -9.77 -7.03 -3.80
N ASN A 91 -8.76 -7.17 -4.68
CA ASN A 91 -7.50 -7.80 -4.29
C ASN A 91 -6.73 -6.91 -3.31
N ALA A 92 -6.68 -5.60 -3.54
CA ALA A 92 -6.01 -4.66 -2.64
C ALA A 92 -6.52 -4.79 -1.20
N GLU A 93 -7.85 -4.75 -1.02
CA GLU A 93 -8.46 -4.90 0.30
C GLU A 93 -8.10 -6.23 0.95
N THR A 94 -8.15 -7.34 0.21
CA THR A 94 -7.85 -8.67 0.75
C THR A 94 -6.43 -8.74 1.34
N TYR A 95 -5.44 -8.23 0.60
CA TYR A 95 -4.06 -8.24 1.04
C TYR A 95 -3.77 -7.19 2.12
N LEU A 96 -4.27 -5.96 1.97
CA LEU A 96 -4.10 -4.89 2.95
C LEU A 96 -4.75 -5.23 4.29
N GLN A 97 -5.96 -5.80 4.30
CA GLN A 97 -6.63 -6.24 5.53
C GLN A 97 -5.78 -7.28 6.27
N SER A 98 -5.22 -8.25 5.55
CA SER A 98 -4.38 -9.29 6.15
C SER A 98 -3.11 -8.70 6.79
N ALA A 99 -2.49 -7.72 6.13
CA ALA A 99 -1.33 -7.00 6.68
C ALA A 99 -1.71 -6.19 7.93
N VAL A 100 -2.78 -5.39 7.87
CA VAL A 100 -3.28 -4.57 8.99
C VAL A 100 -3.65 -5.44 10.20
N ASP A 101 -4.34 -6.55 9.99
CA ASP A 101 -4.72 -7.50 11.04
C ASP A 101 -3.48 -8.08 11.74
N PHE A 102 -2.44 -8.40 10.96
CA PHE A 102 -1.16 -8.83 11.51
C PHE A 102 -0.53 -7.75 12.38
N HIS A 103 -0.44 -6.50 11.91
CA HIS A 103 0.16 -5.39 12.66
C HIS A 103 -0.55 -5.15 13.99
N ARG A 104 -1.88 -5.11 13.97
CA ARG A 104 -2.72 -4.97 15.16
C ARG A 104 -2.52 -6.12 16.14
N LYS A 105 -2.53 -7.36 15.66
CA LYS A 105 -2.38 -8.56 16.50
C LYS A 105 -1.03 -8.62 17.20
N PHE A 106 0.05 -8.32 16.49
CA PHE A 106 1.41 -8.44 17.01
C PHE A 106 1.98 -7.15 17.59
N LYS A 107 1.18 -6.06 17.62
CA LYS A 107 1.60 -4.73 18.09
C LYS A 107 2.95 -4.35 17.50
N ARG A 108 3.10 -4.56 16.19
CA ARG A 108 4.35 -4.28 15.49
C ARG A 108 4.53 -2.77 15.45
N ILE A 109 5.63 -2.33 16.06
CA ILE A 109 6.10 -0.96 16.18
C ILE A 109 7.32 -0.83 15.25
N GLY A 110 7.45 0.28 14.51
CA GLY A 110 8.70 0.71 13.90
C GLY A 110 8.89 0.43 12.40
N VAL A 111 7.85 0.06 11.66
CA VAL A 111 7.93 -0.03 10.19
C VAL A 111 6.83 0.84 9.63
N ILE A 112 7.19 2.00 9.08
CA ILE A 112 6.28 2.95 8.42
C ILE A 112 5.49 2.16 7.38
N ARG A 113 4.20 2.00 7.62
CA ARG A 113 3.32 1.16 6.82
C ARG A 113 2.04 1.90 6.55
N ARG A 114 1.94 2.43 5.32
CA ARG A 114 0.78 3.17 4.82
C ARG A 114 -0.43 2.26 4.60
N GLU A 115 -0.34 0.96 4.90
CA GLU A 115 -1.38 -0.04 4.74
C GLU A 115 -2.69 0.35 5.44
N ASP A 116 -2.64 0.99 6.62
CA ASP A 116 -3.84 1.50 7.30
C ASP A 116 -4.57 2.55 6.44
N LEU A 117 -3.82 3.50 5.87
CA LEU A 117 -4.37 4.55 5.02
C LEU A 117 -4.85 4.00 3.67
N LEU A 118 -4.07 3.11 3.04
CA LEU A 118 -4.43 2.48 1.78
C LEU A 118 -5.69 1.62 1.93
N LEU A 119 -5.85 0.90 3.05
CA LEU A 119 -7.05 0.13 3.34
C LEU A 119 -8.26 1.05 3.52
N ALA A 120 -8.11 2.11 4.30
CA ALA A 120 -9.18 3.10 4.51
C ALA A 120 -9.60 3.79 3.20
N GLU A 121 -8.64 4.18 2.37
CA GLU A 121 -8.90 4.76 1.06
C GLU A 121 -9.52 3.73 0.10
N THR A 122 -9.10 2.47 0.15
CA THR A 122 -9.72 1.37 -0.61
C THR A 122 -11.19 1.23 -0.24
N ILE A 123 -11.54 1.22 1.04
CA ILE A 123 -12.93 1.16 1.54
C ILE A 123 -13.73 2.36 1.02
N LEU A 124 -13.16 3.57 1.11
CA LEU A 124 -13.77 4.80 0.60
C LEU A 124 -14.05 4.72 -0.91
N LEU A 125 -13.05 4.37 -1.72
CA LEU A 125 -13.13 4.35 -3.18
C LEU A 125 -14.03 3.22 -3.71
N ARG A 126 -14.12 2.10 -2.99
CA ARG A 126 -15.10 1.03 -3.23
C ARG A 126 -16.53 1.41 -2.82
N LYS A 127 -16.70 2.51 -2.08
CA LYS A 127 -18.00 2.98 -1.55
C LYS A 127 -18.66 1.94 -0.63
N LEU A 128 -17.87 1.26 0.18
CA LEU A 128 -18.37 0.31 1.19
C LEU A 128 -18.91 1.09 2.39
N THR A 129 -20.14 1.57 2.27
CA THR A 129 -20.75 2.52 3.22
C THR A 129 -20.89 1.98 4.63
N ASP A 130 -21.05 0.67 4.78
CA ASP A 130 -21.13 -0.05 6.05
C ASP A 130 -19.80 -0.11 6.80
N ARG A 131 -18.68 0.17 6.11
CA ARG A 131 -17.31 0.13 6.66
C ARG A 131 -16.64 1.50 6.76
N LEU A 132 -17.35 2.59 6.48
CA LEU A 132 -16.75 3.93 6.52
C LEU A 132 -16.28 4.35 7.92
N GLU A 133 -16.94 3.89 8.99
CA GLU A 133 -16.48 4.13 10.36
C GLU A 133 -15.18 3.36 10.66
N GLU A 134 -15.05 2.14 10.16
CA GLU A 134 -13.82 1.36 10.27
C GLU A 134 -12.66 2.05 9.52
N ALA A 135 -12.91 2.51 8.29
CA ALA A 135 -11.96 3.29 7.51
C ALA A 135 -11.55 4.58 8.23
N LEU A 136 -12.51 5.30 8.81
CA LEU A 136 -12.20 6.50 9.59
C LEU A 136 -11.32 6.18 10.79
N GLN A 137 -11.60 5.08 11.50
CA GLN A 137 -10.82 4.68 12.67
C GLN A 137 -9.38 4.31 12.29
N LEU A 138 -9.18 3.58 11.18
CA LEU A 138 -7.86 3.27 10.63
C LEU A 138 -7.01 4.54 10.43
N VAL A 139 -7.61 5.58 9.86
CA VAL A 139 -6.91 6.84 9.62
C VAL A 139 -6.66 7.58 10.93
N ILE A 140 -7.64 7.68 11.83
CA ILE A 140 -7.47 8.37 13.13
C ILE A 140 -6.36 7.73 13.97
N ASP A 141 -6.25 6.41 13.96
CA ASP A 141 -5.24 5.68 14.73
C ASP A 141 -3.85 5.73 14.08
N TYR A 142 -3.74 6.12 12.80
CA TYR A 142 -2.48 6.09 12.04
C TYR A 142 -1.30 6.82 12.72
N PRO A 143 -1.45 8.03 13.30
CA PRO A 143 -0.35 8.68 14.01
C PRO A 143 0.09 7.90 15.27
N ASP A 144 -0.84 7.19 15.91
CA ASP A 144 -0.60 6.39 17.11
C ASP A 144 -0.02 5.00 16.78
N THR A 145 -0.13 4.54 15.52
CA THR A 145 0.50 3.31 15.00
C THR A 145 1.90 3.55 14.43
N GLU A 146 2.53 4.68 14.78
CA GLU A 146 3.81 5.15 14.23
C GLU A 146 3.79 5.43 12.72
N GLY A 147 2.60 5.69 12.19
CA GLY A 147 2.45 6.29 10.88
C GLY A 147 3.22 7.60 10.80
N SER A 148 4.09 7.70 9.78
CA SER A 148 4.82 8.95 9.55
C SER A 148 3.88 9.99 8.97
N LEU A 149 3.87 11.15 9.63
CA LEU A 149 3.32 12.41 9.14
C LEU A 149 4.41 13.49 9.17
N SER A 150 5.68 13.09 9.03
CA SER A 150 6.80 14.02 9.12
C SER A 150 6.93 14.90 7.88
N GLU A 151 6.50 14.39 6.73
CA GLU A 151 6.61 15.07 5.45
C GLU A 151 5.26 15.68 5.02
N ASP A 152 5.29 16.84 4.36
CA ASP A 152 4.07 17.55 3.96
C ASP A 152 3.17 16.72 3.04
N HIS A 153 3.74 15.92 2.13
CA HIS A 153 2.97 15.05 1.24
C HIS A 153 2.24 13.92 2.00
N GLU A 154 2.81 13.43 3.12
CA GLU A 154 2.15 12.46 4.01
C GLU A 154 0.97 13.11 4.73
N GLN A 155 1.20 14.31 5.29
CA GLN A 155 0.17 15.07 5.98
C GLN A 155 -0.98 15.45 5.05
N HIS A 156 -0.68 15.90 3.83
CA HIS A 156 -1.68 16.20 2.83
C HIS A 156 -2.59 15.00 2.55
N TYR A 157 -1.99 13.86 2.23
CA TYR A 157 -2.72 12.63 1.93
C TYR A 157 -3.61 12.18 3.10
N TYR A 158 -3.06 12.24 4.32
CA TYR A 158 -3.79 11.94 5.55
C TYR A 158 -5.02 12.84 5.75
N TYR A 159 -4.85 14.17 5.63
CA TYR A 159 -5.94 15.12 5.85
C TYR A 159 -6.97 15.12 4.72
N GLU A 160 -6.56 14.89 3.48
CA GLU A 160 -7.47 14.69 2.36
C GLU A 160 -8.37 13.47 2.60
N LEU A 161 -7.79 12.34 2.98
CA LEU A 161 -8.54 11.12 3.27
C LEU A 161 -9.53 11.30 4.43
N LEU A 162 -9.12 11.97 5.52
CA LEU A 162 -10.03 12.34 6.61
C LEU A 162 -11.19 13.21 6.11
N ALA A 163 -10.90 14.23 5.31
CA ALA A 163 -11.92 15.13 4.79
C ALA A 163 -13.00 14.35 4.00
N HIS A 164 -12.58 13.44 3.11
CA HIS A 164 -13.50 12.61 2.35
C HIS A 164 -14.28 11.63 3.21
N LEU A 165 -13.64 10.95 4.17
CA LEU A 165 -14.31 10.00 5.06
C LEU A 165 -15.37 10.69 5.95
N TYR A 166 -15.02 11.80 6.60
CA TYR A 166 -15.97 12.59 7.38
C TYR A 166 -17.12 13.11 6.51
N TYR A 167 -16.83 13.53 5.26
CA TYR A 167 -17.86 13.99 4.34
C TYR A 167 -18.86 12.87 4.00
N GLN A 168 -18.36 11.67 3.67
CA GLN A 168 -19.20 10.51 3.35
C GLN A 168 -20.03 10.02 4.55
N LEU A 169 -19.52 10.20 5.77
CA LEU A 169 -20.24 9.94 7.01
C LEU A 169 -21.25 11.05 7.38
N GLY A 170 -21.37 12.10 6.58
CA GLY A 170 -22.28 13.23 6.83
C GLY A 170 -21.83 14.21 7.91
N ARG A 171 -20.60 14.06 8.41
CA ARG A 171 -19.97 14.88 9.44
C ARG A 171 -19.25 16.07 8.81
N LYS A 172 -20.06 16.99 8.27
CA LYS A 172 -19.59 17.99 7.30
C LYS A 172 -18.65 19.06 7.90
N THR A 173 -18.86 19.44 9.15
CA THR A 173 -18.00 20.45 9.81
C THR A 173 -16.60 19.90 10.04
N GLU A 174 -16.47 18.65 10.48
CA GLU A 174 -15.20 17.96 10.60
C GLU A 174 -14.54 17.79 9.23
N ALA A 175 -15.30 17.38 8.23
CA ALA A 175 -14.82 17.27 6.85
C ALA A 175 -14.23 18.59 6.35
N ALA A 176 -14.93 19.71 6.55
CA ALA A 176 -14.47 21.03 6.15
C ALA A 176 -13.18 21.42 6.88
N ASN A 177 -13.06 21.16 8.18
CA ASN A 177 -11.84 21.45 8.94
C ASN A 177 -10.62 20.70 8.38
N TYR A 178 -10.77 19.42 8.04
CA TYR A 178 -9.68 18.64 7.45
C TYR A 178 -9.38 19.03 6.01
N ALA A 179 -10.40 19.39 5.22
CA ALA A 179 -10.20 19.90 3.87
C ALA A 179 -9.39 21.20 3.85
N HIS A 180 -9.65 22.13 4.79
CA HIS A 180 -8.84 23.34 4.94
C HIS A 180 -7.37 23.02 5.22
N LYS A 181 -7.08 22.08 6.13
CA LYS A 181 -5.70 21.66 6.44
C LYS A 181 -5.00 21.06 5.22
N ALA A 182 -5.67 20.16 4.50
CA ALA A 182 -5.10 19.56 3.28
C ALA A 182 -4.78 20.64 2.23
N ILE A 183 -5.70 21.61 2.01
CA ILE A 183 -5.48 22.73 1.08
C ILE A 183 -4.30 23.61 1.52
N GLU A 184 -4.20 23.93 2.81
CA GLU A 184 -3.11 24.75 3.36
C GLU A 184 -1.74 24.08 3.13
N ILE A 185 -1.66 22.76 3.37
CA ILE A 185 -0.43 22.00 3.15
C ILE A 185 -0.10 21.94 1.65
N ALA A 186 -1.09 21.72 0.78
CA ALA A 186 -0.89 21.68 -0.68
C ALA A 186 -0.29 22.98 -1.25
N GLN A 187 -0.50 24.13 -0.61
CA GLN A 187 0.08 25.40 -1.02
C GLN A 187 1.58 25.50 -0.75
N ASN A 188 2.10 24.70 0.19
CA ASN A 188 3.49 24.73 0.64
C ASN A 188 4.32 23.55 0.10
N ILE A 189 3.68 22.51 -0.44
CA ILE A 189 4.36 21.38 -1.07
C ILE A 189 5.06 21.85 -2.36
N GLU A 190 6.38 21.72 -2.41
CA GLU A 190 7.13 21.85 -3.66
C GLU A 190 6.59 20.86 -4.71
N LEU A 191 6.34 21.36 -5.93
CA LEU A 191 5.68 20.61 -7.01
C LEU A 191 6.35 19.25 -7.31
N ASP A 192 7.66 19.15 -7.07
CA ASP A 192 8.47 17.95 -7.28
C ASP A 192 8.16 16.81 -6.28
N PHE A 193 7.54 17.12 -5.13
CA PHE A 193 7.12 16.14 -4.12
C PHE A 193 5.63 15.82 -4.14
N MET A 194 4.85 16.47 -5.01
CA MET A 194 3.53 15.96 -5.36
C MET A 194 3.72 14.68 -6.18
N LEU A 195 3.97 13.56 -5.51
CA LEU A 195 3.71 12.25 -6.06
C LEU A 195 2.20 12.18 -6.32
N GLY A 196 1.81 12.57 -7.54
CA GLY A 196 0.43 12.47 -7.98
C GLY A 196 -0.05 11.04 -7.76
N LYS A 197 -1.28 10.89 -7.28
CA LYS A 197 -1.92 9.57 -7.18
C LYS A 197 -1.78 8.88 -8.54
N PRO A 198 -1.61 7.55 -8.59
CA PRO A 198 -1.65 6.83 -9.86
C PRO A 198 -2.88 7.26 -10.66
N ALA A 199 -2.75 7.46 -11.97
CA ALA A 199 -3.84 8.02 -12.79
C ALA A 199 -5.17 7.26 -12.65
N ALA A 200 -5.09 5.96 -12.36
CA ALA A 200 -6.25 5.12 -12.07
C ALA A 200 -6.98 5.54 -10.77
N ILE A 201 -6.22 5.81 -9.71
CA ILE A 201 -6.74 6.34 -8.43
C ILE A 201 -7.30 7.75 -8.61
N GLU A 202 -6.60 8.62 -9.33
CA GLU A 202 -7.05 9.99 -9.59
C GLU A 202 -8.45 10.02 -10.23
N LYS A 203 -8.69 9.11 -11.18
CA LYS A 203 -10.00 8.93 -11.81
C LYS A 203 -11.10 8.50 -10.83
N CYS A 204 -10.76 7.72 -9.81
CA CYS A 204 -11.69 7.37 -8.73
C CYS A 204 -12.00 8.59 -7.86
N TYR A 205 -10.99 9.39 -7.52
CA TYR A 205 -11.13 10.64 -6.75
C TYR A 205 -12.01 11.68 -7.43
N GLN A 206 -12.01 11.74 -8.76
CA GLN A 206 -12.92 12.63 -9.52
C GLN A 206 -14.42 12.36 -9.27
N GLN A 207 -14.78 11.22 -8.67
CA GLN A 207 -16.15 10.90 -8.28
C GLN A 207 -16.51 11.41 -6.88
N LEU A 208 -15.53 11.87 -6.11
CA LEU A 208 -15.69 12.47 -4.79
C LEU A 208 -15.78 14.00 -4.95
N PRO A 209 -16.41 14.71 -3.98
CA PRO A 209 -16.32 16.16 -3.95
C PRO A 209 -14.86 16.60 -3.80
N ASP A 210 -14.48 17.64 -4.54
CA ASP A 210 -13.16 18.24 -4.37
C ASP A 210 -13.05 18.93 -2.99
N LEU A 211 -11.81 19.11 -2.52
CA LEU A 211 -11.58 19.71 -1.19
C LEU A 211 -12.20 21.12 -1.06
N GLN A 212 -12.20 21.91 -2.13
CA GLN A 212 -12.80 23.26 -2.16
C GLN A 212 -14.34 23.24 -2.08
N GLN A 213 -14.97 22.13 -2.48
CA GLN A 213 -16.40 21.90 -2.28
C GLN A 213 -16.68 21.48 -0.83
N ILE A 214 -15.80 20.68 -0.23
CA ILE A 214 -15.92 20.22 1.15
C ILE A 214 -15.77 21.39 2.15
N THR A 215 -14.91 22.37 1.87
CA THR A 215 -14.69 23.55 2.75
C THR A 215 -15.90 24.50 2.88
N LYS A 216 -16.94 24.33 2.06
CA LYS A 216 -18.12 25.22 2.06
C LYS A 216 -19.13 24.95 3.18
N TYR A 217 -18.90 23.93 4.01
CA TYR A 217 -19.78 23.51 5.10
C TYR A 217 -19.22 23.89 6.47
#